data_AF-A0A828SVK6-F1
#
_entry.id   AF-A0A828SVK6-F1
#
_cell.length_a   1.000
_cell.length_b   1.000
_cell.length_c   1.000
_cell.angle_alpha   90.00
_cell.angle_beta   90.00
_cell.angle_gamma   90.00
#
_symmetry.space_group_name_H-M   'P 1'
#
loop_
_entity.id
_entity.type
_entity.pdbx_description
1 polymer ?
#
loop_
_entity_poly.entity_id
_entity_poly.type
_entity_poly.pdbx_seq_one_letter_code
_entity_poly.pdbx_strand_id
1 'polypeptide(L)'
;MKTEQILQLVEAVSGFGLDEFEYEEDGVKLKLKKGGNVCTSVSAETAGRTKTEAEIARTEENAEVLLEGKIVKAPLVGIFYASPEEGGTPFVQAGDKVEKGTVLGIVEAMKLMNEIESDFEGTIEEVLVENGAAVEYGQPLFVIK
;
A
#
# COMPACT_ATOMS: atom_id res chain seq x y z
N MET A 1 25.90 20.31 11.71
CA MET A 1 24.99 21.30 11.08
C MET A 1 24.25 22.08 12.18
N LYS A 2 23.76 23.29 11.88
CA LYS A 2 23.26 24.26 12.87
C LYS A 2 21.95 23.78 13.51
N THR A 3 21.88 23.74 14.84
CA THR A 3 20.69 23.41 15.64
C THR A 3 19.42 24.20 15.26
N GLU A 4 19.58 25.35 14.61
CA GLU A 4 18.48 26.15 14.03
C GLU A 4 17.68 25.40 12.95
N GLN A 5 18.30 24.49 12.19
CA GLN A 5 17.57 23.75 11.14
C GLN A 5 16.70 22.63 11.70
N ILE A 6 17.05 22.08 12.85
CA ILE A 6 16.25 21.05 13.54
C ILE A 6 14.94 21.66 14.07
N LEU A 7 15.00 22.90 14.59
CA LEU A 7 13.80 23.61 15.05
C LEU A 7 12.83 23.93 13.91
N GLN A 8 13.35 24.36 12.74
CA GLN A 8 12.51 24.58 11.56
C GLN A 8 11.89 23.27 11.05
N LEU A 9 12.59 22.14 11.12
CA LEU A 9 12.05 20.85 10.71
C LEU A 9 10.93 20.39 11.64
N VAL A 10 11.09 20.54 12.96
CA VAL A 10 10.05 20.20 13.95
C VAL A 10 8.81 21.09 13.81
N GLU A 11 8.99 22.37 13.50
CA GLU A 11 7.88 23.30 13.26
C GLU A 11 7.13 22.97 11.96
N ALA A 12 7.87 22.67 10.88
CA ALA A 12 7.28 22.20 9.63
C ALA A 12 6.51 20.87 9.82
N VAL A 13 7.11 19.92 10.53
CA VAL A 13 6.52 18.60 10.86
C VAL A 13 5.27 18.72 11.73
N SER A 14 5.22 19.69 12.64
CA SER A 14 4.05 19.94 13.51
C SER A 14 2.83 20.45 12.74
N GLY A 15 3.04 21.13 11.59
CA GLY A 15 1.97 21.55 10.69
C GLY A 15 1.33 20.41 9.89
N PHE A 16 2.03 19.27 9.76
CA PHE A 16 1.59 18.12 8.96
C PHE A 16 0.84 17.04 9.76
N GLY A 17 0.64 17.22 11.07
CA GLY A 17 -0.10 16.24 11.88
C GLY A 17 0.63 14.89 11.99
N LEU A 18 1.95 14.90 12.11
CA LEU A 18 2.76 13.69 12.20
C LEU A 18 2.71 13.09 13.61
N ASP A 19 2.28 11.83 13.72
CA ASP A 19 2.19 11.08 14.98
C ASP A 19 3.55 10.57 15.46
N GLU A 20 4.48 10.30 14.54
CA GLU A 20 5.82 9.78 14.82
C GLU A 20 6.85 10.28 13.80
N PHE A 21 8.03 10.68 14.29
CA PHE A 21 9.17 11.13 13.48
C PHE A 21 10.45 10.46 13.95
N GLU A 22 11.18 9.81 13.03
CA GLU A 22 12.48 9.18 13.27
C GLU A 22 13.54 9.74 12.32
N TYR A 23 14.68 10.15 12.85
CA TYR A 23 15.82 10.65 12.09
C TYR A 23 17.14 10.14 12.66
N GLU A 24 18.05 9.74 11.77
CA GLU A 24 19.39 9.23 12.08
C GLU A 24 20.44 9.93 11.22
N GLU A 25 21.43 10.56 11.87
CA GLU A 25 22.64 11.08 11.22
C GLU A 25 23.82 11.00 12.19
N ASP A 26 25.01 10.62 11.68
CA ASP A 26 26.29 10.54 12.43
C ASP A 26 26.19 9.85 13.82
N GLY A 27 25.40 8.77 13.91
CA GLY A 27 25.26 7.96 15.12
C GLY A 27 24.31 8.51 16.18
N VAL A 28 23.58 9.60 15.89
CA VAL A 28 22.58 10.18 16.79
C VAL A 28 21.18 9.87 16.26
N LYS A 29 20.40 9.11 17.03
CA LYS A 29 18.99 8.78 16.75
C LYS A 29 18.06 9.72 17.51
N LEU A 30 17.21 10.45 16.79
CA LEU A 30 16.11 11.23 17.36
C LEU A 30 14.78 10.57 17.01
N LYS A 31 13.99 10.26 18.04
CA LYS A 31 12.59 9.84 17.93
C LYS A 31 11.70 10.85 18.64
N LEU A 32 10.76 11.45 17.91
CA LEU A 32 9.76 12.35 18.49
C LEU A 32 8.36 11.75 18.28
N LYS A 33 7.60 11.65 19.37
CA LYS A 33 6.22 11.15 19.39
C LYS A 33 5.35 12.15 20.13
N LYS A 34 4.22 12.53 19.54
CA LYS A 34 3.27 13.46 20.16
C LYS A 34 2.21 12.67 20.94
N GLY A 35 2.36 12.59 22.26
CA GLY A 35 1.38 11.93 23.12
C GLY A 35 1.58 12.25 24.59
N GLY A 36 0.66 13.05 25.16
CA GLY A 36 0.57 13.22 26.61
C GLY A 36 -0.03 11.98 27.25
N ASN A 37 0.76 11.26 28.04
CA ASN A 37 0.46 10.86 29.41
C ASN A 37 1.65 10.05 29.96
N VAL A 38 2.21 10.49 31.09
CA VAL A 38 3.12 9.68 31.90
C VAL A 38 2.31 8.61 32.61
N CYS A 39 2.76 7.35 32.58
CA CYS A 39 2.67 6.47 33.75
C CYS A 39 3.77 5.40 33.73
N THR A 40 4.56 5.44 34.79
CA THR A 40 5.48 4.43 35.32
C THR A 40 4.83 3.06 35.44
N SER A 41 5.58 1.97 35.21
CA SER A 41 5.43 0.77 36.05
C SER A 41 6.67 -0.13 35.99
N VAL A 42 6.88 -0.78 37.13
CA VAL A 42 8.07 -1.49 37.61
C VAL A 42 8.08 -2.96 37.18
N SER A 43 9.28 -3.54 37.21
CA SER A 43 9.68 -4.92 36.96
C SER A 43 8.96 -6.03 37.76
N ALA A 44 9.04 -7.25 37.19
CA ALA A 44 9.24 -8.58 37.80
C ALA A 44 8.07 -9.53 38.18
N GLU A 45 8.00 -10.62 37.40
CA GLU A 45 7.85 -12.06 37.74
C GLU A 45 6.64 -12.61 38.55
N THR A 46 5.92 -13.59 37.96
CA THR A 46 5.81 -15.01 38.41
C THR A 46 4.42 -15.64 38.14
N ALA A 47 4.45 -16.80 37.47
CA ALA A 47 3.51 -17.95 37.48
C ALA A 47 2.03 -17.81 37.06
N GLY A 48 1.70 -18.53 35.97
CA GLY A 48 0.66 -19.58 36.02
C GLY A 48 -0.68 -19.37 35.28
N ARG A 49 -0.89 -20.22 34.26
CA ARG A 49 -2.16 -20.74 33.68
C ARG A 49 -3.04 -19.85 32.75
N THR A 50 -2.93 -20.20 31.46
CA THR A 50 -4.00 -20.62 30.51
C THR A 50 -5.31 -19.80 30.41
N LYS A 51 -5.51 -19.05 29.31
CA LYS A 51 -6.30 -19.44 28.10
C LYS A 51 -6.57 -18.24 27.15
N THR A 52 -6.13 -18.41 25.88
CA THR A 52 -6.70 -17.93 24.59
C THR A 52 -6.70 -16.43 24.20
N GLU A 53 -6.54 -16.22 22.87
CA GLU A 53 -6.43 -15.00 22.02
C GLU A 53 -5.02 -14.37 22.02
N ALA A 54 -4.02 -14.87 21.26
CA ALA A 54 -3.87 -14.97 19.79
C ALA A 54 -4.09 -13.61 19.10
N GLU A 55 -3.05 -12.77 18.96
CA GLU A 55 -2.01 -12.78 17.91
C GLU A 55 -2.55 -12.29 16.56
N ILE A 56 -2.08 -11.13 16.08
CA ILE A 56 -1.46 -10.87 14.75
C ILE A 56 -0.89 -9.43 14.82
N ALA A 57 0.41 -9.17 15.08
CA ALA A 57 1.57 -9.46 14.24
C ALA A 57 1.30 -9.12 12.76
N ARG A 58 1.41 -7.83 12.40
CA ARG A 58 1.52 -7.40 11.00
C ARG A 58 2.86 -7.85 10.44
N THR A 59 2.89 -9.12 10.05
CA THR A 59 3.79 -9.63 9.03
C THR A 59 3.38 -8.94 7.74
N GLU A 60 4.26 -8.09 7.22
CA GLU A 60 4.29 -7.75 5.80
C GLU A 60 4.69 -9.02 5.06
N GLU A 61 3.72 -9.93 4.95
CA GLU A 61 3.78 -11.06 4.05
C GLU A 61 3.62 -10.46 2.67
N ASN A 62 4.72 -10.47 1.93
CA ASN A 62 4.67 -10.59 0.48
C ASN A 62 3.86 -11.85 0.20
N ALA A 63 2.53 -11.71 0.20
CA ALA A 63 1.64 -12.71 -0.32
C ALA A 63 1.91 -12.71 -1.83
N GLU A 64 2.95 -13.43 -2.23
CA GLU A 64 2.96 -14.18 -3.46
C GLU A 64 1.75 -15.11 -3.36
N VAL A 65 0.56 -14.56 -3.60
CA VAL A 65 -0.58 -15.38 -3.96
C VAL A 65 -0.06 -16.12 -5.18
N LEU A 66 0.18 -17.42 -5.02
CA LEU A 66 0.45 -18.35 -6.11
C LEU A 66 -0.84 -18.43 -6.93
N LEU A 67 -1.20 -17.31 -7.56
CA LEU A 67 -2.22 -17.22 -8.58
C LEU A 67 -1.61 -18.00 -9.73
N GLU A 68 -2.14 -19.20 -9.97
CA GLU A 68 -1.76 -20.02 -11.12
C GLU A 68 -2.20 -19.29 -12.40
N GLY A 69 -1.35 -18.41 -12.89
CA GLY A 69 -1.66 -17.57 -14.04
C GLY A 69 -0.62 -16.49 -14.30
N LYS A 70 -0.80 -15.76 -15.40
CA LYS A 70 0.03 -14.61 -15.75
C LYS A 70 -0.53 -13.38 -15.03
N ILE A 71 0.23 -12.84 -14.10
CA ILE A 71 -0.20 -11.71 -13.26
C ILE A 71 0.17 -10.40 -13.94
N VAL A 72 -0.82 -9.53 -14.18
CA VAL A 72 -0.59 -8.14 -14.58
C VAL A 72 -0.53 -7.28 -13.33
N LYS A 73 0.54 -6.48 -13.22
CA LYS A 73 0.84 -5.65 -12.05
C LYS A 73 0.67 -4.17 -12.37
N ALA A 74 0.42 -3.36 -11.34
CA ALA A 74 0.35 -1.92 -11.45
C ALA A 74 1.72 -1.32 -11.81
N PRO A 75 1.84 -0.57 -12.91
CA PRO A 75 3.10 0.05 -13.35
C PRO A 75 3.43 1.33 -12.57
N LEU A 76 2.49 1.86 -11.79
CA LEU A 76 2.61 3.11 -11.05
C LEU A 76 1.65 3.12 -9.84
N VAL A 77 1.96 4.00 -8.87
CA VAL A 77 1.13 4.23 -7.68
C VAL A 77 0.01 5.20 -8.03
N GLY A 78 -1.22 4.90 -7.64
CA GLY A 78 -2.36 5.77 -7.95
C GLY A 78 -3.71 5.19 -7.54
N ILE A 79 -4.78 5.67 -8.16
CA ILE A 79 -6.14 5.14 -7.99
C ILE A 79 -6.50 4.33 -9.23
N PHE A 80 -6.91 3.08 -9.05
CA PHE A 80 -7.31 2.20 -10.14
C PHE A 80 -8.78 2.43 -10.53
N TYR A 81 -9.04 2.51 -11.83
CA TYR A 81 -10.37 2.57 -12.41
C TYR A 81 -10.56 1.44 -13.41
N ALA A 82 -11.65 0.71 -13.26
CA ALA A 82 -12.01 -0.38 -14.17
C ALA A 82 -12.67 0.13 -15.46
N SER A 83 -13.09 1.39 -15.51
CA SER A 83 -13.85 2.00 -16.60
C SER A 83 -13.22 3.34 -17.05
N PRO A 84 -13.43 3.79 -18.30
CA PRO A 84 -12.89 5.07 -18.80
C PRO A 84 -13.51 6.30 -18.13
N GLU A 85 -14.70 6.14 -17.56
CA GLU A 85 -15.48 7.17 -16.89
C GLU A 85 -16.08 6.63 -15.60
N GLU A 86 -16.34 7.51 -14.62
CA GLU A 86 -16.90 7.10 -13.34
C GLU A 86 -18.28 6.45 -13.51
N GLY A 87 -18.41 5.21 -13.06
CA GLY A 87 -19.64 4.42 -13.20
C GLY A 87 -19.90 3.92 -14.63
N GLY A 88 -18.94 4.08 -15.54
CA GLY A 88 -19.00 3.56 -16.91
C GLY A 88 -18.86 2.03 -16.98
N THR A 89 -18.96 1.50 -18.20
CA THR A 89 -18.73 0.06 -18.45
C THR A 89 -17.24 -0.26 -18.27
N PRO A 90 -16.89 -1.35 -17.55
CA PRO A 90 -15.50 -1.71 -17.38
C PRO A 90 -14.86 -2.07 -18.72
N PHE A 91 -13.56 -1.80 -18.86
CA PHE A 91 -12.79 -2.18 -20.03
C PHE A 91 -12.83 -3.69 -20.27
N VAL A 92 -12.77 -4.45 -19.17
CA VAL A 92 -12.71 -5.91 -19.15
C VAL A 92 -13.37 -6.46 -17.89
N GLN A 93 -13.86 -7.70 -17.96
CA GLN A 93 -14.40 -8.46 -16.82
C GLN A 93 -13.83 -9.89 -16.82
N ALA A 94 -13.99 -10.60 -15.70
CA ALA A 94 -13.61 -12.01 -15.62
C ALA A 94 -14.34 -12.82 -16.72
N GLY A 95 -13.58 -13.62 -17.46
CA GLY A 95 -14.05 -14.37 -18.63
C GLY A 95 -13.80 -13.68 -19.97
N ASP A 96 -13.44 -12.40 -20.01
CA ASP A 96 -13.08 -11.74 -21.27
C ASP A 96 -11.75 -12.23 -21.82
N LYS A 97 -11.66 -12.27 -23.15
CA LYS A 97 -10.43 -12.59 -23.86
C LYS A 97 -9.64 -11.33 -24.14
N VAL A 98 -8.35 -11.35 -23.84
CA VAL A 98 -7.43 -10.22 -23.99
C VAL A 98 -6.21 -10.62 -24.82
N GLU A 99 -5.71 -9.67 -25.60
CA GLU A 99 -4.47 -9.78 -26.36
C GLU A 99 -3.41 -8.86 -25.74
N LYS A 100 -2.14 -9.07 -26.10
CA LYS A 100 -1.07 -8.15 -25.68
C LYS A 100 -1.36 -6.72 -26.18
N GLY A 101 -1.30 -5.74 -25.30
CA GLY A 101 -1.66 -4.34 -25.59
C GLY A 101 -3.13 -4.02 -25.36
N THR A 102 -3.96 -4.97 -24.94
CA THR A 102 -5.36 -4.68 -24.59
C THR A 102 -5.41 -3.85 -23.32
N VAL A 103 -6.16 -2.75 -23.33
CA VAL A 103 -6.38 -1.91 -22.14
C VAL A 103 -7.28 -2.66 -21.16
N LEU A 104 -6.77 -2.89 -19.95
CA LEU A 104 -7.47 -3.59 -18.86
C LEU A 104 -8.10 -2.62 -17.86
N GLY A 105 -7.58 -1.40 -17.77
CA GLY A 105 -8.01 -0.40 -16.80
C GLY A 105 -7.15 0.86 -16.89
N ILE A 106 -7.40 1.79 -15.99
CA ILE A 106 -6.64 3.04 -15.88
C ILE A 106 -6.14 3.17 -14.45
N VAL A 107 -4.93 3.71 -14.27
CA VAL A 107 -4.46 4.19 -12.97
C VAL A 107 -4.24 5.70 -13.04
N GLU A 108 -4.95 6.42 -12.18
CA GLU A 108 -4.80 7.86 -11.99
C GLU A 108 -3.64 8.16 -11.05
N ALA A 109 -2.62 8.84 -11.56
CA ALA A 109 -1.52 9.37 -10.75
C ALA A 109 -1.29 10.84 -11.09
N MET A 110 -1.30 11.70 -10.07
CA MET A 110 -1.09 13.16 -10.22
C MET A 110 -2.04 13.80 -11.26
N LYS A 111 -3.31 13.36 -11.30
CA LYS A 111 -4.35 13.74 -12.29
C LYS A 111 -4.12 13.26 -13.72
N LEU A 112 -3.17 12.36 -13.94
CA LEU A 112 -2.90 11.76 -15.23
C LEU A 112 -3.48 10.35 -15.26
N MET A 113 -4.35 10.10 -16.23
CA MET A 113 -4.99 8.81 -16.48
C MET A 113 -4.07 7.95 -17.33
N ASN A 114 -3.34 7.02 -16.70
CA ASN A 114 -2.45 6.10 -17.40
C ASN A 114 -3.19 4.80 -17.69
N GLU A 115 -3.23 4.39 -18.95
CA GLU A 115 -3.81 3.12 -19.36
C GLU A 115 -2.92 1.96 -18.89
N ILE A 116 -3.56 0.91 -18.38
CA ILE A 116 -2.93 -0.36 -18.02
C ILE A 116 -3.17 -1.34 -19.14
N GLU A 117 -2.12 -1.68 -19.87
CA GLU A 117 -2.18 -2.64 -20.96
C GLU A 117 -1.79 -4.04 -20.49
N SER A 118 -2.39 -5.07 -21.11
CA SER A 118 -2.00 -6.45 -20.86
C SER A 118 -0.66 -6.77 -21.53
N ASP A 119 0.30 -7.29 -20.77
CA ASP A 119 1.54 -7.88 -21.32
C ASP A 119 1.33 -9.26 -21.94
N PHE A 120 0.17 -9.87 -21.70
CA PHE A 120 -0.11 -11.26 -22.01
C PHE A 120 -1.38 -11.41 -22.83
N GLU A 121 -1.38 -12.40 -23.72
CA GLU A 121 -2.60 -12.93 -24.32
C GLU A 121 -3.20 -14.06 -23.44
N GLY A 122 -4.53 -14.10 -23.37
CA GLY A 122 -5.26 -15.10 -22.60
C GLY A 122 -6.69 -14.69 -22.27
N THR A 123 -7.25 -15.29 -21.22
CA THR A 123 -8.57 -14.93 -20.67
C THR A 123 -8.42 -14.40 -19.26
N ILE A 124 -9.12 -13.32 -18.92
CA ILE A 124 -9.12 -12.80 -17.55
C ILE A 124 -9.77 -13.83 -16.63
N GLU A 125 -8.99 -14.34 -15.69
CA GLU A 125 -9.49 -15.26 -14.67
C GLU A 125 -10.11 -14.47 -13.51
N GLU A 126 -9.40 -13.46 -13.02
CA GLU A 126 -9.84 -12.66 -11.88
C GLU A 126 -9.31 -11.22 -11.94
N VAL A 127 -10.11 -10.29 -11.41
CA VAL A 127 -9.73 -8.90 -11.15
C VAL A 127 -9.50 -8.75 -9.65
N LEU A 128 -8.27 -8.45 -9.25
CA LEU A 128 -7.81 -8.48 -7.85
C LEU A 128 -8.04 -7.15 -7.11
N VAL A 129 -8.48 -6.12 -7.83
CA VAL A 129 -8.60 -4.76 -7.31
C VAL A 129 -9.97 -4.19 -7.67
N GLU A 130 -10.60 -3.52 -6.70
CA GLU A 130 -11.88 -2.86 -6.89
C GLU A 130 -11.74 -1.51 -7.59
N ASN A 131 -12.78 -1.10 -8.32
CA ASN A 131 -12.83 0.22 -8.94
C ASN A 131 -12.78 1.33 -7.88
N GLY A 132 -11.87 2.29 -8.04
CA GLY A 132 -11.65 3.40 -7.11
C GLY A 132 -10.69 3.07 -5.96
N ALA A 133 -10.09 1.88 -5.94
CA ALA A 133 -9.11 1.51 -4.92
C ALA A 133 -7.73 2.14 -5.19
N ALA A 134 -7.02 2.46 -4.10
CA ALA A 134 -5.62 2.84 -4.19
C ALA A 134 -4.75 1.62 -4.52
N VAL A 135 -3.80 1.79 -5.44
CA VAL A 135 -2.87 0.75 -5.87
C VAL A 135 -1.43 1.22 -5.77
N GLU A 136 -0.54 0.28 -5.42
CA GLU A 136 0.88 0.52 -5.28
C GLU A 136 1.68 -0.03 -6.47
N TYR A 137 2.91 0.45 -6.65
CA TYR A 137 3.78 -0.07 -7.71
C TYR A 137 4.05 -1.56 -7.53
N GLY A 138 3.83 -2.33 -8.60
CA GLY A 138 4.00 -3.78 -8.58
C GLY A 138 2.86 -4.56 -7.92
N GLN A 139 1.81 -3.88 -7.44
CA GLN A 139 0.63 -4.55 -6.89
C GLN A 139 -0.08 -5.38 -7.97
N PRO A 140 -0.42 -6.64 -7.73
CA PRO A 140 -1.22 -7.45 -8.64
C PRO A 140 -2.59 -6.81 -8.92
N LEU A 141 -2.96 -6.70 -10.19
CA LEU A 141 -4.25 -6.15 -10.64
C LEU A 141 -5.15 -7.21 -11.27
N PHE A 142 -4.57 -8.06 -12.12
CA PHE A 142 -5.32 -9.06 -12.88
C PHE A 142 -4.57 -10.39 -12.94
N VAL A 143 -5.34 -11.48 -13.05
CA VAL A 143 -4.84 -12.82 -13.36
C VAL A 143 -5.34 -13.22 -14.74
N ILE A 144 -4.42 -13.61 -15.62
CA ILE A 144 -4.72 -14.04 -16.99
C ILE A 144 -4.32 -15.51 -17.13
N LYS A 145 -5.24 -16.32 -17.66
CA LYS A 145 -5.02 -17.74 -18.00
C LYS A 145 -4.58 -17.91 -19.45
#